data_AF-A0A7Y5QAA9-F1
#
_entry.id   AF-A0A7Y5QAA9-F1
#
_cell.length_a   1.000
_cell.length_b   1.000
_cell.length_c   1.000
_cell.angle_alpha   90.00
_cell.angle_beta   90.00
_cell.angle_gamma   90.00
#
_symmetry.space_group_name_H-M   'P 1'
#
loop_
_entity.id
_entity.type
_entity.pdbx_description
1 polymer ?
#
loop_
_entity_poly.entity_id
_entity_poly.type
_entity_poly.pdbx_seq_one_letter_code
_entity_poly.pdbx_strand_id
1 'polypeptide(L)'
;MSVEQNLLKRRDGKAVPHLQQYAPVWIVDQKIIPADDAVQFNAVFQHPSYGWVSRRYRFDAFNNVLYHKGQTRISEERALEIQQEEPYLPATVADIPNAYGG
;
A
#
# COMPACT_ATOMS: atom_id res chain seq x y z
N MET A 1 7.92 -20.96 -8.44
CA MET A 1 7.78 -19.54 -8.07
C MET A 1 9.09 -18.84 -8.40
N SER A 2 9.05 -17.70 -9.09
CA SER A 2 10.25 -16.92 -9.36
C SER A 2 10.78 -16.25 -8.08
N VAL A 3 12.06 -15.85 -8.06
CA VAL A 3 12.67 -15.10 -6.95
C VAL A 3 11.88 -13.81 -6.66
N GLU A 4 11.44 -13.13 -7.71
CA GLU A 4 10.61 -11.94 -7.65
C GLU A 4 9.25 -12.18 -6.96
N GLN A 5 8.55 -13.26 -7.33
CA GLN A 5 7.29 -13.64 -6.69
C GLN A 5 7.47 -13.94 -5.20
N ASN A 6 8.59 -14.56 -4.83
CA ASN A 6 8.91 -14.81 -3.43
C ASN A 6 9.14 -13.50 -2.66
N LEU A 7 9.91 -12.57 -3.22
CA LEU A 7 10.14 -11.25 -2.61
C LEU A 7 8.84 -10.46 -2.43
N LEU A 8 7.94 -10.48 -3.42
CA LEU A 8 6.63 -9.82 -3.31
C LEU A 8 5.76 -10.45 -2.22
N LYS A 9 5.71 -11.79 -2.15
CA LYS A 9 4.99 -12.49 -1.08
C LYS A 9 5.51 -12.12 0.31
N ARG A 10 6.83 -12.00 0.46
CA ARG A 10 7.46 -11.60 1.72
C ARG A 10 7.18 -10.15 2.07
N ARG A 11 7.22 -9.24 1.07
CA ARG A 11 6.79 -7.85 1.22
C ARG A 11 5.36 -7.80 1.72
N ASP A 12 4.45 -8.53 1.08
CA ASP A 12 3.02 -8.51 1.41
C ASP A 12 2.76 -8.93 2.84
N GLY A 13 3.47 -9.96 3.33
CA GLY A 13 3.41 -10.38 4.73
C GLY A 13 3.76 -9.29 5.76
N LYS A 14 4.46 -8.22 5.36
CA LYS A 14 4.76 -7.05 6.21
C LYS A 14 3.95 -5.82 5.85
N ALA A 15 3.79 -5.55 4.56
CA ALA A 15 3.13 -4.36 4.06
C ALA A 15 1.62 -4.39 4.32
N VAL A 16 0.95 -5.52 4.07
CA VAL A 16 -0.50 -5.65 4.25
C VAL A 16 -0.95 -5.29 5.67
N PRO A 17 -0.46 -5.95 6.74
CA PRO A 17 -0.94 -5.65 8.10
C PRO A 17 -0.62 -4.20 8.53
N HIS A 18 0.50 -3.63 8.07
CA HIS A 18 0.86 -2.24 8.36
C HIS A 18 -0.04 -1.24 7.63
N LEU A 19 -0.37 -1.52 6.38
CA LEU A 19 -1.14 -0.61 5.50
C LEU A 19 -2.66 -0.75 5.66
N GLN A 20 -3.15 -1.83 6.29
CA GLN A 20 -4.57 -2.06 6.52
C GLN A 20 -5.28 -0.88 7.18
N GLN A 21 -4.61 -0.20 8.12
CA GLN A 21 -5.13 0.98 8.81
C GLN A 21 -5.40 2.18 7.90
N TYR A 22 -4.83 2.17 6.69
CA TYR A 22 -4.97 3.23 5.70
C TYR A 22 -5.85 2.80 4.51
N ALA A 23 -6.47 1.63 4.59
CA ALA A 23 -7.31 1.11 3.52
C ALA A 23 -8.45 2.10 3.16
N PRO A 24 -8.74 2.32 1.86
CA PRO A 24 -8.13 1.66 0.70
C PRO A 24 -6.71 2.17 0.35
N VAL A 25 -5.86 1.26 -0.15
CA VAL A 25 -4.47 1.56 -0.53
C VAL A 25 -4.17 1.07 -1.95
N TRP A 26 -3.43 1.86 -2.72
CA TRP A 26 -2.89 1.50 -4.03
C TRP A 26 -1.36 1.44 -3.98
N ILE A 27 -0.76 0.49 -4.70
CA ILE A 27 0.69 0.43 -4.88
C ILE A 27 1.04 0.98 -6.26
N VAL A 28 1.90 2.00 -6.30
CA VAL A 28 2.46 2.56 -7.52
C VAL A 28 3.99 2.53 -7.46
N ASP A 29 4.64 2.72 -8.61
CA ASP A 29 6.12 2.77 -8.74
C ASP A 29 6.85 1.57 -8.11
N GLN A 30 6.26 0.38 -8.22
CA GLN A 30 6.87 -0.84 -7.68
C GLN A 30 8.15 -1.18 -8.44
N LYS A 31 9.25 -1.29 -7.70
CA LYS A 31 10.56 -1.69 -8.22
C LYS A 31 11.14 -2.81 -7.35
N ILE A 32 11.40 -3.94 -7.98
CA ILE A 32 12.13 -5.06 -7.36
C ILE A 32 13.63 -4.79 -7.55
N ILE A 33 14.41 -4.96 -6.49
CA ILE A 33 15.86 -4.76 -6.47
C ILE A 33 16.49 -6.09 -6.02
N PRO A 34 16.68 -7.06 -6.93
CA PRO A 34 17.16 -8.39 -6.58
C PRO A 34 18.54 -8.40 -5.92
N ALA A 35 19.43 -7.49 -6.34
CA ALA A 35 20.78 -7.38 -5.78
C ALA A 35 20.80 -7.05 -4.27
N ASP A 36 19.75 -6.38 -3.79
CA ASP A 36 19.61 -5.97 -2.38
C ASP A 36 18.55 -6.77 -1.63
N ASP A 37 17.98 -7.83 -2.25
CA ASP A 37 16.81 -8.56 -1.73
C ASP A 37 15.69 -7.61 -1.27
N ALA A 38 15.44 -6.55 -2.04
CA ALA A 38 14.56 -5.46 -1.63
C ALA A 38 13.45 -5.16 -2.63
N VAL A 39 12.34 -4.63 -2.12
CA VAL A 39 11.24 -4.11 -2.94
C VAL A 39 10.95 -2.68 -2.52
N GLN A 40 11.07 -1.74 -3.45
CA GLN A 40 10.68 -0.35 -3.25
C GLN A 40 9.35 -0.08 -3.94
N PHE A 41 8.47 0.67 -3.28
CA PHE A 41 7.17 1.02 -3.83
C PHE A 41 6.60 2.25 -3.14
N ASN A 42 5.60 2.87 -3.76
CA ASN A 42 4.83 3.95 -3.18
C ASN A 42 3.43 3.42 -2.84
N ALA A 43 3.00 3.61 -1.60
CA ALA A 43 1.62 3.35 -1.17
C ALA A 43 0.83 4.65 -1.22
N VAL A 44 -0.25 4.66 -1.98
CA VAL A 44 -1.16 5.80 -2.13
C VAL A 44 -2.43 5.53 -1.37
N PHE A 45 -2.84 6.48 -0.52
CA PHE A 45 -4.04 6.38 0.31
C PHE A 45 -4.48 7.77 0.77
N GLN A 46 -5.70 7.87 1.29
CA GLN A 46 -6.23 9.11 1.84
C GLN A 46 -5.87 9.23 3.33
N HIS A 47 -5.04 10.21 3.67
CA HIS A 47 -4.68 10.51 5.06
C HIS A 47 -5.68 11.51 5.68
N PRO A 48 -6.19 11.27 6.91
CA PRO A 48 -7.21 12.11 7.53
C PRO A 48 -6.86 13.60 7.59
N SER A 49 -5.61 13.93 7.91
CA SER A 49 -5.16 15.33 8.07
C SER A 49 -4.51 15.94 6.82
N TYR A 50 -4.12 15.14 5.83
CA TYR A 50 -3.28 15.61 4.72
C TYR A 50 -3.91 15.38 3.34
N GLY A 51 -5.08 14.74 3.28
CA GLY A 51 -5.70 14.31 2.03
C GLY A 51 -4.93 13.17 1.38
N TRP A 52 -4.93 13.11 0.05
CA TRP A 52 -4.23 12.08 -0.69
C TRP A 52 -2.72 12.21 -0.57
N VAL A 53 -2.08 11.10 -0.20
CA VAL A 53 -0.64 11.05 0.01
C VAL A 53 -0.04 9.85 -0.71
N SER A 54 1.19 10.02 -1.20
CA SER A 54 2.03 8.94 -1.71
C SER A 54 3.19 8.74 -0.75
N ARG A 55 3.20 7.59 -0.08
CA ARG A 55 4.18 7.24 0.94
C ARG A 55 5.15 6.19 0.38
N ARG A 56 6.44 6.52 0.34
CA ARG A 56 7.47 5.63 -0.17
C ARG A 56 7.91 4.64 0.90
N TYR A 57 7.94 3.37 0.51
CA TYR A 57 8.43 2.28 1.33
C TYR A 57 9.56 1.51 0.63
N ARG A 58 10.48 0.98 1.43
CA ARG A 58 11.46 -0.04 1.02
C ARG A 58 11.33 -1.23 1.93
N PHE A 59 10.87 -2.35 1.41
CA PHE A 59 10.95 -3.64 2.07
C PHE A 59 12.34 -4.22 1.83
N ASP A 60 13.00 -4.62 2.91
CA ASP A 60 14.27 -5.33 2.93
C ASP A 60 13.99 -6.77 3.38
N ALA A 61 14.16 -7.72 2.47
CA ALA A 61 13.84 -9.11 2.75
C ALA A 61 14.94 -9.80 3.57
N PHE A 62 16.19 -9.33 3.55
CA PHE A 62 17.23 -9.89 4.41
C PHE A 62 16.91 -9.63 5.89
N ASN A 63 16.59 -8.38 6.23
CA ASN A 63 16.26 -7.98 7.59
C ASN A 63 14.77 -8.19 7.95
N ASN A 64 13.92 -8.47 6.97
CA ASN A 64 12.45 -8.56 7.12
C ASN A 64 11.84 -7.26 7.70
N VAL A 65 12.30 -6.11 7.20
CA VAL A 65 11.89 -4.78 7.68
C VAL A 65 11.25 -3.97 6.56
N LEU A 66 10.18 -3.25 6.89
CA LEU A 66 9.52 -2.29 6.00
C LEU A 66 9.90 -0.87 6.42
N TYR A 67 10.82 -0.25 5.68
CA TYR A 67 11.27 1.11 5.96
C TYR A 67 10.36 2.15 5.30
N HIS A 68 9.88 3.10 6.10
CA HIS A 68 9.30 4.35 5.59
C HIS A 68 10.43 5.27 5.11
N LYS A 69 10.38 5.69 3.84
CA LYS A 69 11.43 6.51 3.19
C LYS A 69 10.96 7.93 2.85
N GLY A 70 9.77 8.33 3.29
CA GLY A 70 9.21 9.65 3.08
C GLY A 70 7.80 9.61 2.50
N GLN A 71 7.17 10.78 2.47
CA GLN A 71 5.80 10.96 2.02
C GLN A 71 5.67 12.28 1.27
N THR A 72 4.82 12.30 0.25
CA THR A 72 4.43 13.52 -0.49
C THR A 72 2.91 13.60 -0.58
N ARG A 73 2.36 14.81 -0.67
CA ARG A 73 0.95 15.01 -1.00
C ARG A 73 0.78 14.89 -2.51
N ILE A 74 -0.30 14.24 -2.94
CA ILE A 74 -0.69 14.21 -4.35
C ILE A 74 -2.00 14.97 -4.55
N SER A 75 -2.24 15.44 -5.78
CA SER A 75 -3.49 16.12 -6.11
C SER A 75 -4.66 15.12 -6.19
N GLU A 76 -5.88 15.63 -6.11
CA GLU A 76 -7.08 14.80 -6.21
C GLU A 76 -7.24 14.20 -7.60
N GLU A 77 -6.87 14.94 -8.65
CA GLU A 77 -6.90 14.46 -10.03
C GLU A 77 -5.99 13.24 -10.19
N ARG A 78 -4.76 13.32 -9.65
CA ARG A 78 -3.83 12.19 -9.68
C ARG A 78 -4.34 11.00 -8.86
N ALA A 79 -4.98 11.26 -7.72
CA ALA A 79 -5.58 10.20 -6.93
C ALA A 79 -6.74 9.52 -7.67
N LEU A 80 -7.53 10.28 -8.44
CA LEU A 80 -8.63 9.75 -9.25
C LEU A 80 -8.13 8.84 -10.37
N GLU A 81 -7.03 9.20 -11.04
CA GLU A 81 -6.37 8.33 -12.02
C GLU A 81 -5.94 7.00 -11.40
N ILE A 82 -5.31 7.05 -10.23
CA ILE A 82 -4.82 5.85 -9.52
C ILE A 82 -5.99 4.95 -9.08
N GLN A 83 -7.12 5.56 -8.68
CA GLN A 83 -8.32 4.83 -8.29
C GLN A 83 -9.00 4.05 -9.44
N GLN A 84 -8.60 4.29 -10.70
CA GLN A 84 -9.07 3.48 -11.83
C GLN A 84 -8.43 2.08 -11.86
N GLU A 85 -7.31 1.90 -11.16
CA GLU A 85 -6.65 0.61 -11.00
C GLU A 85 -7.21 -0.15 -9.78
N GLU A 86 -7.02 -1.47 -9.78
CA GLU A 86 -7.42 -2.31 -8.66
C GLU A 86 -6.62 -1.93 -7.39
N PRO A 87 -7.29 -1.66 -6.25
CA PRO A 87 -6.59 -1.33 -5.02
C PRO A 87 -5.77 -2.53 -4.53
N TYR A 88 -4.57 -2.24 -4.06
CA TYR A 88 -3.73 -3.22 -3.38
C TYR A 88 -4.38 -3.71 -2.07
N LEU A 89 -5.05 -2.81 -1.35
CA LEU A 89 -5.92 -3.14 -0.23
C LEU A 89 -7.29 -2.46 -0.44
N PRO A 90 -8.39 -3.22 -0.53
CA PRO A 90 -9.71 -2.64 -0.67
C PRO A 90 -10.16 -1.95 0.62
N ALA A 91 -11.13 -1.05 0.52
CA ALA A 91 -11.75 -0.44 1.68
C ALA A 91 -12.31 -1.53 2.61
N THR A 92 -12.08 -1.40 3.91
CA THR A 92 -12.66 -2.32 4.89
C THR A 92 -14.13 -1.94 5.06
N VAL A 93 -15.02 -2.54 4.28
CA VAL A 93 -16.46 -2.43 4.52
C VAL A 93 -16.72 -3.19 5.82
N ALA A 94 -16.96 -2.48 6.91
CA ALA A 94 -17.59 -3.08 8.06
C ALA A 94 -19.04 -3.39 7.64
N ASP A 95 -19.33 -4.66 7.36
CA ASP A 95 -20.72 -5.12 7.37
C ASP A 95 -21.26 -4.78 8.77
N ILE A 96 -22.10 -3.77 8.86
CA ILE A 96 -23.01 -3.60 9.99
C ILE A 96 -24.32 -4.21 9.51
N PRO A 97 -24.63 -5.48 9.83
CA PRO A 97 -25.95 -6.00 9.58
C PRO A 97 -26.90 -5.24 10.52
N ASN A 98 -28.01 -4.72 9.98
CA ASN A 98 -29.18 -4.22 10.72
C ASN A 98 -29.15 -2.78 11.28
N ALA A 99 -29.17 -1.76 10.41
CA ALA A 99 -29.55 -0.38 10.80
C ALA A 99 -30.78 0.17 10.03
N TYR A 100 -31.69 -0.71 9.60
CA TYR A 100 -33.04 -0.31 9.17
C TYR A 100 -34.07 -1.22 9.86
N GLY A 101 -34.79 -0.67 10.83
CA GLY A 101 -35.84 -1.37 11.56
C GLY A 101 -36.15 -0.76 12.92
N GLY A 102 -36.60 0.50 12.92
CA GLY A 102 -37.23 1.17 14.05
C GLY A 102 -38.41 1.97 13.55
#